data_AF-A0A2N2IU45-F1
#
_entry.id   AF-A0A2N2IU45-F1
#
_cell.length_a   1.000
_cell.length_b   1.000
_cell.length_c   1.000
_cell.angle_alpha   90.00
_cell.angle_beta   90.00
_cell.angle_gamma   90.00
#
_symmetry.space_group_name_H-M   'P 1'
#
loop_
_entity.id
_entity.type
_entity.pdbx_description
1 polymer ?
#
loop_
_entity_poly.entity_id
_entity_poly.type
_entity_poly.pdbx_seq_one_letter_code
_entity_poly.pdbx_strand_id
1 'polypeptide(L)' 'STKQVAAILDLSCRTVEFYRDQLRVKLGIKSKKTNLRSYLSSLA' A
#
# COMPACT_ATOMS: atom_id res chain seq x y z
N SER A 1 8.67 1.67 -5.34
CA SER A 1 7.73 1.22 -6.41
C SER A 1 7.12 -0.14 -6.04
N THR A 2 5.92 -0.51 -6.54
CA THR A 2 5.34 -1.85 -6.35
C THR A 2 6.27 -2.97 -6.77
N LYS A 3 6.97 -2.79 -7.89
CA LYS A 3 7.96 -3.75 -8.38
C LYS A 3 9.13 -3.95 -7.42
N GLN A 4 9.60 -2.88 -6.78
CA GLN A 4 10.69 -2.98 -5.80
C GLN A 4 10.25 -3.74 -4.54
N VAL A 5 9.06 -3.45 -4.01
CA VAL A 5 8.52 -4.15 -2.83
C VAL A 5 8.28 -5.63 -3.16
N ALA A 6 7.76 -5.92 -4.34
CA ALA A 6 7.58 -7.27 -4.86
C ALA A 6 8.92 -8.03 -4.93
N ALA A 7 9.97 -7.40 -5.46
CA ALA A 7 11.30 -8.00 -5.54
C ALA A 7 11.96 -8.22 -4.16
N ILE A 8 11.81 -7.29 -3.22
CA ILE A 8 12.37 -7.41 -1.87
C ILE A 8 11.70 -8.54 -1.09
N LEU A 9 10.39 -8.72 -1.27
CA LEU A 9 9.59 -9.69 -0.53
C LEU A 9 9.46 -11.05 -1.26
N ASP A 10 10.04 -11.19 -2.45
CA ASP A 10 9.85 -12.33 -3.35
C ASP A 10 8.36 -12.67 -3.60
N LEU A 11 7.55 -11.61 -3.84
CA LEU A 11 6.12 -11.71 -4.07
C LEU A 11 5.75 -11.19 -5.46
N SER A 12 4.61 -11.65 -5.98
CA SER A 12 4.06 -11.06 -7.19
C SER A 12 3.66 -9.59 -6.96
N CYS A 13 3.77 -8.76 -8.00
CA CYS A 13 3.28 -7.38 -7.94
C CYS A 13 1.79 -7.31 -7.56
N ARG A 14 0.99 -8.27 -8.05
CA ARG A 14 -0.44 -8.40 -7.75
C ARG A 14 -0.70 -8.64 -6.26
N THR A 15 0.12 -9.47 -5.62
CA THR A 15 0.06 -9.75 -4.19
C THR A 15 0.34 -8.48 -3.38
N VAL A 16 1.38 -7.73 -3.76
CA VAL A 16 1.73 -6.47 -3.10
C VAL A 16 0.63 -5.41 -3.27
N GLU A 17 -0.03 -5.36 -4.44
CA GLU A 17 -1.18 -4.49 -4.68
C GLU A 17 -2.38 -4.87 -3.81
N PHE A 18 -2.68 -6.16 -3.71
CA PHE A 18 -3.76 -6.68 -2.87
C PHE A 18 -3.56 -6.30 -1.40
N TYR A 19 -2.37 -6.54 -0.85
CA TYR A 19 -2.07 -6.14 0.54
C TYR A 19 -2.12 -4.62 0.71
N ARG A 20 -1.73 -3.84 -0.30
CA ARG A 20 -1.86 -2.38 -0.24
C ARG A 20 -3.31 -1.91 -0.18
N ASP A 21 -4.21 -2.53 -0.94
CA ASP A 21 -5.63 -2.21 -0.85
C ASP A 21 -6.20 -2.59 0.53
N GLN A 22 -5.80 -3.75 1.06
CA GLN A 22 -6.17 -4.16 2.43
C GLN A 22 -5.66 -3.19 3.50
N LEU A 23 -4.44 -2.65 3.36
CA LEU A 23 -3.94 -1.60 4.26
C LEU A 23 -4.80 -0.34 4.17
N ARG A 24 -5.23 0.06 2.97
CA ARG A 24 -6.13 1.21 2.80
C ARG A 24 -7.49 0.99 3.45
N VAL A 25 -8.01 -0.24 3.44
CA VAL A 25 -9.24 -0.63 4.16
C VAL A 25 -9.02 -0.52 5.66
N LYS A 26 -7.98 -1.17 6.19
CA LYS A 26 -7.67 -1.18 7.64
C LYS A 26 -7.43 0.22 8.20
N LEU A 27 -6.84 1.11 7.42
CA LEU A 27 -6.58 2.50 7.81
C LEU A 27 -7.77 3.45 7.53
N GLY A 28 -8.88 2.94 6.97
CA GLY A 28 -10.07 3.76 6.68
C GLY A 28 -9.84 4.84 5.60
N ILE A 29 -8.83 4.66 4.73
CA ILE A 29 -8.49 5.63 3.68
C ILE A 29 -8.84 5.15 2.26
N LYS A 30 -9.46 3.97 2.11
CA LYS A 30 -9.81 3.40 0.79
C LYS A 30 -10.68 4.35 -0.04
N SER A 31 -11.69 4.97 0.56
CA SER A 31 -12.62 5.90 -0.10
C SER A 31 -12.12 7.35 -0.11
N LYS A 32 -10.95 7.63 0.47
CA LYS A 32 -10.38 8.98 0.52
C LYS A 32 -9.46 9.22 -0.66
N LYS A 33 -9.43 10.47 -1.16
CA LYS A 33 -8.49 10.95 -2.20
C LYS A 33 -7.07 11.14 -1.66
N THR A 34 -6.62 10.22 -0.81
CA THR A 34 -5.30 10.21 -0.18
C THR A 34 -4.60 8.92 -0.57
N ASN A 35 -3.36 9.02 -1.05
CA ASN A 35 -2.55 7.86 -1.34
C ASN A 35 -1.96 7.27 -0.03
N LEU A 36 -1.71 5.96 0.00
CA LEU A 36 -1.23 5.29 1.21
C LEU A 36 0.12 5.86 1.70
N ARG A 37 1.03 6.23 0.79
CA ARG A 37 2.36 6.75 1.13
C ARG A 37 2.24 8.08 1.89
N SER A 38 1.52 9.06 1.35
CA SER A 38 1.32 10.36 1.97
C SER A 38 0.61 10.24 3.32
N TYR A 39 -0.36 9.33 3.44
CA TYR A 39 -1.02 9.07 4.72
C TYR A 39 -0.04 8.52 5.76
N LEU A 40 0.77 7.51 5.41
CA LEU A 40 1.78 6.96 6.31
C LEU A 40 2.86 8.00 6.67
N SER A 41 3.27 8.86 5.72
CA SER A 41 4.20 9.95 5.98
C SER A 41 3.63 11.05 6.87
N SER A 42 2.30 11.21 6.96
CA SER A 42 1.67 12.18 7.88
C SER A 42 1.52 11.67 9.31
N LEU A 43 1.71 10.37 9.52
CA LEU A 43 1.64 9.71 10.84
C LEU A 43 3.01 9.62 11.54
N ALA A 44 4.09 9.81 10.79
CA ALA A 44 5.48 9.78 11.26
C ALA A 44 5.97 11.20 11.55
#